data_AF-Q5DYQ9-F1
#
_entry.id   AF-Q5DYQ9-F1
#
_cell.length_a   1.000
_cell.length_b   1.000
_cell.length_c   1.000
_cell.angle_alpha   90.00
_cell.angle_beta   90.00
_cell.angle_gamma   90.00
#
_symmetry.space_group_name_H-M   'P 1'
#
loop_
_entity.id
_entity.type
_entity.pdbx_description
1 polymer ?
#
loop_
_entity_poly.entity_id
_entity_poly.type
_entity_poly.pdbx_seq_one_letter_code
_entity_poly.pdbx_strand_id
1 'polypeptide(L)'
;MTSVFNPTSNNFKQSNFDILIVDDCQISSMYLFQLIKQLGFTQIDKAYSYQDAIKCCAKKRYALLFIDFHLEQAINGSELHDLLKEKGFISPYTRVITVSGDNTTQTVLGTLSKGRGDYLCKPISKATLKNKVQNAFSEYSLFKKLYTLLEQHRYEELISKTISIASHKNIVELDMFLIDFLFKHDKELLLKLTQTSSFNSRKNYILARLKVQNEIKSVTSDNLIHTTTQLCEKYPLFVQAFDFLSLLQMNAQHYEESLNTALNALTLTARDPHRSLLVLKLSLICNDKCEFLKASHLLANHLPIASPSWCSYLSECLSYFDSYIQQTTSEVDKKQLILEQKNFVRRCEYRLTDKQKAQLNILYNYSISKRLIEEGHISKAKRLILKATTSFYDNLHQLNTIVLIELVYLLSFLGEIWLMVKVNAVLKTKTNLDNYCRDCLNVLKNDAELIQSIAELSVTIEKLSGPEIEQPTLTQLSNELQRHPYSSELCISFLEQIIKLSQDLPNNLNKTIDLINEMPLSLELNLRRDAILKQLHAHIDIDNELPSHESNSSLILNTPLFVADKKLKQLT
;
A
#
# COMPACT_ATOMS: atom_id res chain seq x y z
N MET A 1 50.76 -7.87 10.76
CA MET A 1 51.05 -9.18 11.38
C MET A 1 49.76 -9.99 11.40
N THR A 2 49.81 -11.11 10.69
CA THR A 2 48.75 -12.09 10.46
C THR A 2 48.37 -12.81 11.76
N SER A 3 47.13 -12.63 12.24
CA SER A 3 46.58 -13.48 13.29
C SER A 3 46.01 -14.74 12.66
N VAL A 4 46.78 -15.81 12.78
CA VAL A 4 46.44 -17.17 12.38
C VAL A 4 45.19 -17.61 13.16
N PHE A 5 44.14 -17.89 12.40
CA PHE A 5 42.88 -18.46 12.86
C PHE A 5 43.15 -19.90 13.33
N ASN A 6 43.04 -20.16 14.64
CA ASN A 6 43.29 -21.48 15.21
C ASN A 6 41.99 -22.32 15.15
N PRO A 7 41.92 -23.48 14.46
CA PRO A 7 40.66 -24.19 14.22
C PRO A 7 40.11 -25.01 15.40
N THR A 8 40.77 -25.00 16.56
CA THR A 8 40.47 -25.89 17.70
C THR A 8 39.78 -25.21 18.90
N SER A 9 39.60 -23.90 18.89
CA SER A 9 38.86 -23.18 19.95
C SER A 9 37.41 -22.89 19.54
N ASN A 10 36.67 -23.94 19.19
CA ASN A 10 35.27 -23.83 18.76
C ASN A 10 34.30 -23.70 19.96
N ASN A 11 34.60 -22.83 20.93
CA ASN A 11 33.73 -22.53 22.05
C ASN A 11 32.87 -21.30 21.73
N PHE A 12 31.91 -21.47 20.81
CA PHE A 12 30.76 -20.59 20.79
C PHE A 12 30.07 -20.73 22.15
N LYS A 13 30.05 -19.69 23.00
CA LYS A 13 29.09 -19.65 24.12
C LYS A 13 27.69 -19.52 23.50
N GLN A 14 27.14 -20.66 23.09
CA GLN A 14 25.92 -20.88 22.31
C GLN A 14 24.62 -20.67 23.09
N SER A 15 24.70 -20.37 24.39
CA SER A 15 23.54 -20.45 25.28
C SER A 15 22.40 -19.49 24.93
N ASN A 16 22.64 -18.46 24.08
CA ASN A 16 21.64 -17.45 23.72
C ASN A 16 21.52 -17.22 22.18
N PHE A 17 21.85 -18.21 21.35
CA PHE A 17 21.72 -18.10 19.88
C PHE A 17 20.67 -19.09 19.34
N ASP A 18 19.40 -18.76 19.58
CA ASP A 18 18.25 -19.55 19.13
C ASP A 18 18.06 -19.45 17.61
N ILE A 19 17.88 -20.60 16.97
CA ILE A 19 17.68 -20.72 15.52
C ILE A 19 16.28 -21.25 15.22
N LEU A 20 15.62 -20.69 14.21
CA LEU A 20 14.37 -21.22 13.65
C LEU A 20 14.60 -21.61 12.18
N ILE A 21 14.18 -22.81 11.79
CA ILE A 21 14.13 -23.25 10.39
C ILE A 21 12.67 -23.25 9.94
N VAL A 22 12.37 -22.52 8.87
CA VAL A 22 11.06 -22.49 8.22
C VAL A 22 11.21 -23.09 6.83
N ASP A 23 10.74 -24.32 6.65
CA ASP A 23 10.78 -25.06 5.39
C ASP A 23 9.65 -26.11 5.46
N ASP A 24 8.71 -26.06 4.51
CA ASP A 24 7.56 -26.95 4.39
C ASP A 24 7.96 -28.36 3.95
N CYS A 25 9.07 -28.49 3.24
CA CYS A 25 9.69 -29.77 2.93
C CYS A 25 10.40 -30.32 4.19
N GLN A 26 9.75 -31.26 4.87
CA GLN A 26 10.28 -31.87 6.10
C GLN A 26 11.67 -32.50 5.92
N ILE A 27 11.96 -33.06 4.74
CA ILE A 27 13.27 -33.66 4.41
C ILE A 27 14.34 -32.58 4.33
N SER A 28 14.08 -31.49 3.59
CA SER A 28 14.99 -30.33 3.47
C SER A 28 15.25 -29.69 4.84
N SER A 29 14.17 -29.46 5.60
CA SER A 29 14.22 -28.94 6.98
C SER A 29 15.09 -29.82 7.90
N MET A 30 14.91 -31.14 7.84
CA MET A 30 15.68 -32.09 8.66
C MET A 30 17.16 -32.14 8.27
N TYR A 31 17.47 -32.08 6.97
CA TYR A 31 18.84 -32.02 6.49
C TYR A 31 19.56 -30.76 7.00
N LEU A 32 18.94 -29.59 6.85
CA LEU A 32 19.49 -28.34 7.36
C LEU A 32 19.66 -28.37 8.89
N PHE A 33 18.67 -28.90 9.62
CA PHE A 33 18.76 -29.12 11.06
C PHE A 33 19.98 -29.95 11.46
N GLN A 34 20.21 -31.08 10.78
CA GLN A 34 21.36 -31.95 11.06
C GLN A 34 22.68 -31.22 10.81
N LEU A 35 22.79 -30.47 9.70
CA LEU A 35 23.99 -29.70 9.41
C LEU A 35 24.27 -28.63 10.47
N ILE A 36 23.25 -27.87 10.89
CA ILE A 36 23.38 -26.85 11.93
C ILE A 36 23.78 -27.48 13.28
N LYS A 37 23.18 -28.64 13.62
CA LYS A 37 23.54 -29.39 14.83
C LYS A 37 25.00 -29.87 14.81
N GLN A 38 25.50 -30.31 13.66
CA GLN A 38 26.92 -30.67 13.48
C GLN A 38 27.87 -29.47 13.61
N LEU A 39 27.40 -28.24 13.45
CA LEU A 39 28.18 -27.03 13.74
C LEU A 39 28.19 -26.67 15.24
N GLY A 40 27.49 -27.44 16.07
CA GLY A 40 27.46 -27.33 17.53
C GLY A 40 26.24 -26.59 18.08
N PHE A 41 25.35 -26.04 17.25
CA PHE A 41 24.17 -25.34 17.75
C PHE A 41 23.13 -26.33 18.27
N THR A 42 22.60 -26.08 19.47
CA THR A 42 21.68 -27.00 20.16
C THR A 42 20.24 -26.48 20.23
N GLN A 43 20.06 -25.15 20.22
CA GLN A 43 18.75 -24.50 20.30
C GLN A 43 18.19 -24.24 18.90
N ILE A 44 17.56 -25.24 18.30
CA ILE A 44 17.04 -25.18 16.93
C ILE A 44 15.57 -25.63 16.93
N ASP A 45 14.68 -24.72 16.59
CA ASP A 45 13.26 -25.00 16.38
C ASP A 45 12.96 -25.13 14.88
N LYS A 46 11.88 -25.84 14.54
CA LYS A 46 11.43 -26.03 13.16
C LYS A 46 9.96 -25.61 13.02
N ALA A 47 9.65 -24.97 11.91
CA ALA A 47 8.29 -24.67 11.46
C ALA A 47 8.13 -25.19 10.03
N TYR A 48 7.01 -25.87 9.77
CA TYR A 48 6.69 -26.48 8.48
C TYR A 48 5.66 -25.67 7.68
N SER A 49 5.34 -24.47 8.16
CA SER A 49 4.38 -23.56 7.55
C SER A 49 4.67 -22.13 7.97
N TYR A 50 4.18 -21.15 7.21
CA TYR A 50 4.34 -19.75 7.59
C TYR A 50 3.56 -19.42 8.87
N GLN A 51 2.41 -20.06 9.12
CA GLN A 51 1.60 -19.86 10.33
C GLN A 51 2.33 -20.41 11.56
N ASP A 52 3.01 -21.54 11.43
CA ASP A 52 3.80 -22.09 12.53
C ASP A 52 5.03 -21.23 12.82
N ALA A 53 5.68 -20.69 11.79
CA ALA A 53 6.76 -19.73 11.95
C ALA A 53 6.29 -18.48 12.73
N ILE A 54 5.11 -17.94 12.39
CA ILE A 54 4.49 -16.84 13.14
C ILE A 54 4.26 -17.23 14.60
N LYS A 55 3.68 -18.40 14.88
CA LYS A 55 3.44 -18.87 16.26
C LYS A 55 4.76 -19.01 17.04
N CYS A 56 5.81 -19.52 16.41
CA CYS A 56 7.13 -19.65 17.01
C CYS A 56 7.71 -18.28 17.36
N CYS A 57 7.74 -17.34 16.41
CA CYS A 57 8.28 -16.00 16.63
C CYS A 57 7.45 -15.14 17.59
N ALA A 58 6.14 -15.40 17.70
CA ALA A 58 5.28 -14.76 18.70
C ALA A 58 5.59 -15.23 20.13
N LYS A 59 6.02 -16.48 20.31
CA LYS A 59 6.36 -17.07 21.63
C LYS A 59 7.80 -16.84 22.05
N LYS A 60 8.72 -16.82 21.09
CA LYS A 60 10.17 -16.83 21.33
C LYS A 60 10.90 -15.94 20.33
N ARG A 61 11.90 -15.18 20.80
CA ARG A 61 12.77 -14.37 19.94
C ARG A 61 13.94 -15.21 19.44
N TYR A 62 14.11 -15.28 18.12
CA TYR A 62 15.20 -15.99 17.49
C TYR A 62 16.33 -15.04 17.08
N ALA A 63 17.57 -15.51 17.19
CA ALA A 63 18.75 -14.79 16.75
C ALA A 63 18.97 -14.95 15.24
N LEU A 64 18.65 -16.13 14.71
CA LEU A 64 18.80 -16.46 13.30
C LEU A 64 17.58 -17.26 12.80
N LEU A 65 17.01 -16.85 11.67
CA LEU A 65 15.98 -17.59 10.96
C LEU A 65 16.58 -18.13 9.66
N PHE A 66 16.34 -19.40 9.35
CA PHE A 66 16.43 -19.93 8.00
C PHE A 66 15.01 -19.97 7.44
N ILE A 67 14.79 -19.36 6.28
CA ILE A 67 13.46 -19.32 5.66
C ILE A 67 13.59 -19.82 4.22
N ASP A 68 12.87 -20.89 3.89
CA ASP A 68 12.76 -21.31 2.50
C ASP A 68 12.00 -20.26 1.68
N PHE A 69 12.52 -19.96 0.50
CA PHE A 69 11.92 -18.95 -0.37
C PHE A 69 10.57 -19.43 -0.93
N HIS A 70 10.41 -20.71 -1.26
CA HIS A 70 9.27 -21.28 -1.98
C HIS A 70 8.36 -22.09 -1.06
N LEU A 71 7.74 -21.43 -0.10
CA LEU A 71 6.71 -22.06 0.73
C LEU A 71 5.46 -22.36 -0.11
N GLU A 72 4.92 -23.59 -0.06
CA GLU A 72 3.76 -24.16 -0.79
C GLU A 72 2.41 -23.50 -0.43
N GLN A 73 2.41 -22.32 0.18
CA GLN A 73 1.21 -21.64 0.66
C GLN A 73 1.00 -20.29 -0.01
N ALA A 74 0.12 -19.46 0.55
CA ALA A 74 -0.28 -18.18 -0.06
C ALA A 74 0.86 -17.13 -0.10
N ILE A 75 1.87 -17.26 0.77
CA ILE A 75 2.98 -16.31 0.90
C ILE A 75 4.32 -17.02 0.76
N ASN A 76 5.27 -16.34 0.12
CA ASN A 76 6.65 -16.83 -0.02
C ASN A 76 7.48 -16.48 1.23
N GLY A 77 8.70 -17.04 1.32
CA GLY A 77 9.60 -16.79 2.45
C GLY A 77 9.98 -15.31 2.64
N SER A 78 10.05 -14.58 1.52
CA SER A 78 10.36 -13.15 1.51
C SER A 78 9.22 -12.31 2.13
N GLU A 79 7.98 -12.65 1.83
CA GLU A 79 6.77 -12.04 2.41
C GLU A 79 6.60 -12.41 3.88
N LEU A 80 6.92 -13.65 4.25
CA LEU A 80 6.94 -14.07 5.66
C LEU A 80 7.93 -13.23 6.47
N HIS A 81 9.13 -12.98 5.96
CA HIS A 81 10.10 -12.11 6.62
C HIS A 81 9.53 -10.72 6.91
N ASP A 82 8.90 -10.09 5.90
CA ASP A 82 8.33 -8.75 6.05
C ASP A 82 7.19 -8.75 7.07
N LEU A 83 6.34 -9.76 7.04
CA LEU A 83 5.25 -9.94 8.00
C LEU A 83 5.78 -10.08 9.43
N LEU A 84 6.81 -10.91 9.66
CA LEU A 84 7.42 -11.09 10.97
C LEU A 84 8.05 -9.79 11.50
N LYS A 85 8.70 -9.03 10.61
CA LYS A 85 9.30 -7.73 10.93
C LYS A 85 8.24 -6.71 11.32
N GLU A 86 7.20 -6.57 10.50
CA GLU A 86 6.13 -5.60 10.70
C GLU A 86 5.32 -5.88 11.98
N LYS A 87 5.05 -7.16 12.29
CA LYS A 87 4.40 -7.57 13.53
C LYS A 87 5.31 -7.45 14.77
N GLY A 88 6.57 -7.07 14.60
CA GLY A 88 7.54 -6.97 15.69
C GLY A 88 7.89 -8.32 16.33
N PHE A 89 7.66 -9.43 15.62
CA PHE A 89 7.96 -10.78 16.09
C PHE A 89 9.45 -11.12 15.99
N ILE A 90 10.20 -10.41 15.16
CA ILE A 90 11.66 -10.48 15.10
C ILE A 90 12.30 -9.16 15.53
N SER A 91 13.46 -9.24 16.17
CA SER A 91 14.21 -8.07 16.62
C SER A 91 14.92 -7.39 15.45
N PRO A 92 15.25 -6.09 15.53
CA PRO A 92 15.90 -5.38 14.42
C PRO A 92 17.33 -5.84 14.12
N TYR A 93 17.91 -6.65 15.01
CA TYR A 93 19.23 -7.29 14.87
C TYR A 93 19.16 -8.81 14.60
N THR A 94 17.96 -9.40 14.52
CA THR A 94 17.76 -10.79 14.11
C THR A 94 18.28 -10.98 12.67
N ARG A 95 18.96 -12.10 12.43
CA ARG A 95 19.50 -12.48 11.11
C ARG A 95 18.55 -13.40 10.38
N VAL A 96 18.48 -13.28 9.07
CA VAL A 96 17.63 -14.15 8.23
C VAL A 96 18.47 -14.71 7.09
N ILE A 97 18.59 -16.02 6.97
CA ILE A 97 19.20 -16.66 5.81
C ILE A 97 18.08 -17.25 4.97
N THR A 98 17.85 -16.69 3.80
CA THR A 98 16.90 -17.25 2.85
C THR A 98 17.54 -18.44 2.15
N VAL A 99 16.80 -19.55 2.10
CA VAL A 99 17.25 -20.80 1.48
C VAL A 99 16.40 -21.03 0.23
N SER A 100 17.02 -21.37 -0.89
CA SER A 100 16.25 -21.54 -2.14
C SER A 100 17.02 -22.38 -3.17
N GLY A 101 16.29 -23.06 -4.05
CA GLY A 101 16.86 -23.65 -5.27
C GLY A 101 17.01 -22.65 -6.43
N ASP A 102 16.33 -21.50 -6.36
CA ASP A 102 16.41 -20.44 -7.36
C ASP A 102 17.69 -19.61 -7.13
N ASN A 103 18.53 -19.47 -8.15
CA ASN A 103 19.77 -18.68 -8.11
C ASN A 103 19.74 -17.46 -9.05
N THR A 104 18.55 -17.11 -9.57
CA THR A 104 18.39 -15.94 -10.43
C THR A 104 18.79 -14.67 -9.68
N THR A 105 19.46 -13.76 -10.40
CA THR A 105 19.87 -12.45 -9.88
C THR A 105 18.71 -11.70 -9.24
N GLN A 106 17.51 -11.80 -9.83
CA GLN A 106 16.30 -11.16 -9.34
C GLN A 106 15.88 -11.65 -7.95
N THR A 107 15.88 -12.97 -7.73
CA THR A 107 15.50 -13.56 -6.44
C THR A 107 16.54 -13.27 -5.36
N VAL A 108 17.83 -13.36 -5.70
CA VAL A 108 18.92 -13.08 -4.77
C VAL A 108 18.93 -11.59 -4.40
N LEU A 109 18.94 -10.67 -5.37
CA LEU A 109 18.95 -9.23 -5.11
C LEU A 109 17.69 -8.77 -4.38
N GLY A 110 16.51 -9.26 -4.78
CA GLY A 110 15.25 -8.92 -4.10
C GLY A 110 15.20 -9.39 -2.65
N THR A 111 15.95 -10.45 -2.30
CA THR A 111 16.09 -10.90 -0.92
C THR A 111 17.10 -10.05 -0.15
N LEU A 112 18.29 -9.84 -0.72
CA LEU A 112 19.36 -9.08 -0.07
C LEU A 112 19.01 -7.59 0.10
N SER A 113 18.18 -7.03 -0.78
CA SER A 113 17.73 -5.62 -0.70
C SER A 113 16.91 -5.32 0.56
N LYS A 114 16.27 -6.34 1.16
CA LYS A 114 15.51 -6.18 2.42
C LYS A 114 16.40 -5.93 3.64
N GLY A 115 17.70 -6.22 3.49
CA GLY A 115 18.72 -6.06 4.52
C GLY A 115 18.60 -7.08 5.65
N ARG A 116 19.68 -7.24 6.42
CA ARG A 116 19.77 -8.12 7.61
C ARG A 116 19.66 -9.61 7.28
N GLY A 117 19.76 -9.95 6.00
CA GLY A 117 19.67 -11.32 5.55
C GLY A 117 20.71 -11.70 4.50
N ASP A 118 20.96 -13.00 4.46
CA ASP A 118 21.88 -13.62 3.52
C ASP A 118 21.12 -14.67 2.68
N TYR A 119 21.77 -15.22 1.67
CA TYR A 119 21.20 -16.19 0.75
C TYR A 119 22.01 -17.49 0.75
N LEU A 120 21.30 -18.62 0.69
CA LEU A 120 21.87 -19.95 0.66
C LEU A 120 21.20 -20.77 -0.45
N CYS A 121 21.94 -21.04 -1.52
CA CYS A 121 21.46 -21.87 -2.62
C CYS A 121 21.46 -23.35 -2.22
N LYS A 122 20.39 -24.06 -2.55
CA LYS A 122 20.29 -25.52 -2.49
C LYS A 122 21.04 -26.12 -3.70
N PRO A 123 21.77 -27.25 -3.55
CA PRO A 123 21.99 -28.03 -2.33
C PRO A 123 22.97 -27.37 -1.35
N ILE A 124 22.72 -27.53 -0.05
CA ILE A 124 23.46 -26.85 1.01
C ILE A 124 24.75 -27.60 1.34
N SER A 125 25.90 -26.94 1.14
CA SER A 125 27.20 -27.44 1.59
C SER A 125 27.47 -27.08 3.06
N LYS A 126 28.10 -27.99 3.80
CA LYS A 126 28.49 -27.76 5.21
C LYS A 126 29.46 -26.58 5.36
N ALA A 127 30.39 -26.42 4.42
CA ALA A 127 31.37 -25.33 4.44
C ALA A 127 30.71 -23.96 4.23
N THR A 128 29.82 -23.85 3.23
CA THR A 128 29.08 -22.61 2.97
C THR A 128 28.19 -22.26 4.16
N LEU A 129 27.43 -23.24 4.68
CA LEU A 129 26.58 -23.03 5.85
C LEU A 129 27.37 -22.55 7.07
N LYS A 130 28.53 -23.17 7.34
CA LYS A 130 29.41 -22.76 8.45
C LYS A 130 29.78 -21.28 8.35
N ASN A 131 30.24 -20.83 7.19
CA ASN A 131 30.63 -19.44 6.98
C ASN A 131 29.45 -18.48 7.17
N LYS A 132 28.29 -18.83 6.60
CA LYS A 132 27.06 -18.01 6.69
C LYS A 132 26.57 -17.87 8.13
N VAL A 133 26.54 -18.97 8.89
CA VAL A 133 26.13 -18.96 10.30
C VAL A 133 27.14 -18.21 11.18
N GLN A 134 28.45 -18.34 10.92
CA GLN A 134 29.48 -17.60 11.65
C GLN A 134 29.35 -16.08 11.43
N ASN A 135 29.13 -15.66 10.18
CA ASN A 135 28.88 -14.25 9.86
C ASN A 135 27.61 -13.76 10.56
N ALA A 136 26.50 -14.49 10.44
CA ALA A 136 25.25 -14.16 11.11
C ALA A 136 25.41 -14.03 12.64
N PHE A 137 26.13 -14.94 13.29
CA PHE A 137 26.41 -14.86 14.73
C PHE A 137 27.19 -13.58 15.10
N SER A 138 28.23 -13.26 14.33
CA SER A 138 29.07 -12.08 14.56
C SER A 138 28.28 -10.79 14.37
N GLU A 139 27.46 -10.72 13.33
CA GLU A 139 26.65 -9.55 13.01
C GLU A 139 25.45 -9.40 13.94
N TYR A 140 24.81 -10.50 14.35
CA TYR A 140 23.77 -10.46 15.39
C TYR A 140 24.32 -9.80 16.67
N SER A 141 25.50 -10.25 17.12
CA SER A 141 26.15 -9.71 18.31
C SER A 141 26.56 -8.25 18.15
N LEU A 142 27.03 -7.87 16.96
CA LEU A 142 27.36 -6.49 16.63
C LEU A 142 26.13 -5.59 16.69
N PHE A 143 25.10 -5.89 15.90
CA PHE A 143 23.92 -5.03 15.79
C PHE A 143 23.10 -5.03 17.06
N LYS A 144 23.04 -6.13 17.83
CA LYS A 144 22.42 -6.11 19.16
C LYS A 144 23.03 -5.02 20.04
N LYS A 145 24.36 -4.89 20.05
CA LYS A 145 25.06 -3.81 20.79
C LYS A 145 24.72 -2.43 20.23
N LEU A 146 24.69 -2.27 18.90
CA LEU A 146 24.37 -0.97 18.27
C LEU A 146 22.94 -0.54 18.58
N TYR A 147 21.95 -1.44 18.45
CA TYR A 147 20.57 -1.13 18.80
C TYR A 147 20.38 -0.86 20.29
N THR A 148 21.10 -1.54 21.19
CA THR A 148 21.08 -1.18 22.62
C THR A 148 21.61 0.23 22.87
N LEU A 149 22.68 0.67 22.20
CA LEU A 149 23.17 2.05 22.30
C LEU A 149 22.16 3.06 21.74
N LEU A 150 21.49 2.70 20.65
CA LEU A 150 20.44 3.51 20.03
C LEU A 150 19.24 3.68 20.97
N GLU A 151 18.77 2.59 21.60
CA GLU A 151 17.68 2.58 22.58
C GLU A 151 18.03 3.38 23.85
N GLN A 152 19.32 3.41 24.23
CA GLN A 152 19.84 4.20 25.35
C GLN A 152 20.13 5.67 24.99
N HIS A 153 19.87 6.09 23.75
CA HIS A 153 20.18 7.43 23.24
C HIS A 153 21.66 7.86 23.37
N ARG A 154 22.59 6.89 23.41
CA ARG A 154 24.04 7.14 23.50
C ARG A 154 24.63 7.34 22.11
N TYR A 155 24.24 8.43 21.45
CA TYR A 155 24.53 8.64 20.02
C TYR A 155 26.02 8.83 19.70
N GLU A 156 26.79 9.54 20.53
CA GLU A 156 28.22 9.73 20.30
C GLU A 156 28.99 8.40 20.31
N GLU A 157 28.68 7.54 21.26
CA GLU A 157 29.26 6.18 21.35
C GLU A 157 28.79 5.29 20.21
N LEU A 158 27.52 5.40 19.81
CA LEU A 158 26.98 4.69 18.66
C LEU A 158 27.76 5.06 17.39
N ILE A 159 27.92 6.36 17.11
CA ILE A 159 28.60 6.88 15.93
C ILE A 159 30.06 6.45 15.92
N SER A 160 30.81 6.77 16.98
CA SER A 160 32.26 6.47 17.07
C SER A 160 32.55 4.98 16.90
N LYS A 161 31.77 4.12 17.57
CA LYS A 161 31.91 2.67 17.46
C LYS A 161 31.53 2.15 16.07
N THR A 162 30.47 2.68 15.47
CA THR A 162 30.02 2.27 14.14
C THR A 162 31.05 2.65 13.08
N ILE A 163 31.58 3.89 13.11
CA ILE A 163 32.65 4.36 12.20
C ILE A 163 33.91 3.52 12.36
N SER A 164 34.33 3.25 13.61
CA SER A 164 35.51 2.43 13.90
C SER A 164 35.40 1.02 13.29
N ILE A 165 34.22 0.41 13.34
CA ILE A 165 34.01 -0.93 12.77
C ILE A 165 33.90 -0.85 11.25
N ALA A 166 33.13 0.10 10.73
CA ALA A 166 32.91 0.28 9.30
C ALA A 166 34.19 0.64 8.55
N SER A 167 35.16 1.32 9.18
CA SER A 167 36.45 1.64 8.56
C SER A 167 37.32 0.41 8.31
N HIS A 168 37.19 -0.65 9.13
CA HIS A 168 37.99 -1.87 9.03
C HIS A 168 37.26 -3.04 8.38
N LYS A 169 35.92 -3.06 8.40
CA LYS A 169 35.07 -4.12 7.83
C LYS A 169 34.06 -3.54 6.86
N ASN A 170 33.96 -4.16 5.69
CA ASN A 170 32.96 -3.81 4.68
C ASN A 170 31.70 -4.66 4.88
N ILE A 171 30.81 -4.21 5.77
CA ILE A 171 29.50 -4.84 6.03
C ILE A 171 28.43 -3.90 5.47
N VAL A 172 27.73 -4.31 4.42
CA VAL A 172 26.78 -3.46 3.67
C VAL A 172 25.68 -2.91 4.59
N GLU A 173 25.14 -3.74 5.47
CA GLU A 173 24.11 -3.36 6.44
C GLU A 173 24.62 -2.37 7.47
N LEU A 174 25.91 -2.42 7.82
CA LEU A 174 26.51 -1.50 8.79
C LEU A 174 26.67 -0.12 8.16
N ASP A 175 27.12 -0.08 6.90
CA ASP A 175 27.20 1.14 6.11
C ASP A 175 25.80 1.76 5.98
N MET A 176 24.78 0.97 5.62
CA MET A 176 23.39 1.45 5.53
C MET A 176 22.87 1.96 6.87
N PHE A 177 23.11 1.24 7.98
CA PHE A 177 22.72 1.67 9.32
C PHE A 177 23.34 3.03 9.69
N LEU A 178 24.63 3.20 9.43
CA LEU A 178 25.34 4.45 9.74
C LEU A 178 24.85 5.60 8.84
N ILE A 179 24.68 5.35 7.54
CA ILE A 179 24.16 6.32 6.58
C ILE A 179 22.75 6.76 6.99
N ASP A 180 21.83 5.83 7.24
CA ASP A 180 20.45 6.14 7.61
C ASP A 180 20.36 6.93 8.91
N PHE A 181 21.23 6.62 9.88
CA PHE A 181 21.31 7.35 11.15
C PHE A 181 21.82 8.78 10.92
N LEU A 182 22.97 8.95 10.27
CA LEU A 182 23.57 10.26 10.05
C LEU A 182 22.75 11.13 9.09
N PHE A 183 22.11 10.54 8.08
CA PHE A 183 21.25 11.28 7.17
C PHE A 183 20.10 11.99 7.91
N LYS A 184 19.59 11.38 8.99
CA LYS A 184 18.54 11.96 9.84
C LYS A 184 19.07 12.92 10.90
N HIS A 185 20.25 12.66 11.46
CA HIS A 185 20.76 13.37 12.65
C HIS A 185 21.88 14.37 12.37
N ASP A 186 22.78 14.08 11.43
CA ASP A 186 23.97 14.89 11.14
C ASP A 186 24.47 14.69 9.69
N LYS A 187 23.90 15.46 8.76
CA LYS A 187 24.25 15.41 7.32
C LYS A 187 25.64 15.95 7.04
N GLU A 188 26.16 16.87 7.86
CA GLU A 188 27.50 17.42 7.68
C GLU A 188 28.56 16.36 7.98
N LEU A 189 28.39 15.61 9.08
CA LEU A 189 29.26 14.50 9.41
C LEU A 189 29.21 13.41 8.33
N LEU A 190 28.02 13.11 7.80
CA LEU A 190 27.86 12.17 6.69
C LEU A 190 28.68 12.61 5.46
N LEU A 191 28.59 13.88 5.05
CA LEU A 191 29.37 14.41 3.94
C LEU A 191 30.87 14.29 4.19
N LYS A 192 31.36 14.68 5.39
CA LYS A 192 32.77 14.54 5.77
C LYS A 192 33.22 13.08 5.67
N LEU A 193 32.43 12.14 6.18
CA LEU A 193 32.75 10.71 6.12
C LEU A 193 32.85 10.21 4.67
N THR A 194 31.93 10.63 3.79
CA THR A 194 31.94 10.20 2.38
C THR A 194 33.17 10.65 1.60
N GLN A 195 33.95 11.61 2.12
CA GLN A 195 35.18 12.11 1.53
C GLN A 195 36.44 11.37 2.03
N THR A 196 36.35 10.67 3.16
CA THR A 196 37.49 9.92 3.71
C THR A 196 37.85 8.70 2.86
N SER A 197 39.13 8.31 2.87
CA SER A 197 39.66 7.22 2.03
C SER A 197 39.01 5.86 2.28
N SER A 198 38.55 5.58 3.51
CA SER A 198 37.90 4.32 3.86
C SER A 198 36.49 4.16 3.27
N PHE A 199 35.81 5.27 2.96
CA PHE A 199 34.40 5.29 2.56
C PHE A 199 34.16 5.84 1.14
N ASN A 200 35.06 6.68 0.60
CA ASN A 200 34.86 7.40 -0.66
C ASN A 200 34.57 6.53 -1.89
N SER A 201 35.06 5.30 -1.91
CA SER A 201 34.96 4.36 -3.03
C SER A 201 33.77 3.41 -2.89
N ARG A 202 33.13 3.38 -1.73
CA ARG A 202 32.01 2.48 -1.44
C ARG A 202 30.71 3.02 -2.03
N LYS A 203 30.04 2.20 -2.85
CA LYS A 203 28.82 2.57 -3.58
C LYS A 203 27.72 3.21 -2.71
N ASN A 204 27.49 2.69 -1.49
CA ASN A 204 26.45 3.21 -0.59
C ASN A 204 26.77 4.64 -0.12
N TYR A 205 28.03 4.93 0.21
CA TYR A 205 28.46 6.27 0.60
C TYR A 205 28.49 7.24 -0.59
N ILE A 206 28.82 6.77 -1.79
CA ILE A 206 28.71 7.60 -3.00
C ILE A 206 27.25 8.01 -3.21
N LEU A 207 26.30 7.07 -3.13
CA LEU A 207 24.87 7.37 -3.25
C LEU A 207 24.39 8.31 -2.13
N ALA A 208 24.82 8.08 -0.88
CA ALA A 208 24.48 8.93 0.25
C ALA A 208 24.94 10.37 0.04
N ARG A 209 26.17 10.57 -0.45
CA ARG A 209 26.71 11.90 -0.81
C ARG A 209 25.83 12.59 -1.85
N LEU A 210 25.48 11.90 -2.93
CA LEU A 210 24.64 12.44 -4.00
C LEU A 210 23.23 12.83 -3.47
N LYS A 211 22.63 12.00 -2.61
CA LYS A 211 21.34 12.30 -1.98
C LYS A 211 21.40 13.56 -1.11
N VAL A 212 22.44 13.73 -0.29
CA VAL A 212 22.61 14.93 0.53
C VAL A 212 22.84 16.16 -0.34
N GLN A 213 23.65 16.06 -1.39
CA GLN A 213 23.89 17.15 -2.34
C GLN A 213 22.62 17.62 -3.05
N ASN A 214 21.72 16.68 -3.39
CA ASN A 214 20.41 16.98 -3.94
C ASN A 214 19.51 17.73 -2.94
N GLU A 215 19.44 17.29 -1.68
CA GLU A 215 18.62 17.96 -0.66
C GLU A 215 19.10 19.38 -0.35
N ILE A 216 20.41 19.60 -0.29
CA ILE A 216 21.03 20.91 -0.02
C ILE A 216 21.06 21.78 -1.30
N LYS A 217 20.73 21.21 -2.48
CA LYS A 217 20.84 21.86 -3.79
C LYS A 217 22.24 22.43 -4.07
N SER A 218 23.28 21.73 -3.59
CA SER A 218 24.67 22.19 -3.73
C SER A 218 25.24 21.96 -5.13
N VAL A 219 24.61 21.10 -5.93
CA VAL A 219 25.03 20.71 -7.29
C VAL A 219 23.84 20.87 -8.22
N THR A 220 24.10 21.22 -9.48
CA THR A 220 23.07 21.31 -10.52
C THR A 220 22.42 19.94 -10.77
N SER A 221 21.15 19.94 -11.19
CA SER A 221 20.39 18.74 -11.54
C SER A 221 21.15 17.88 -12.56
N ASP A 222 21.69 18.49 -13.61
CA ASP A 222 22.28 17.78 -14.73
C ASP A 222 23.57 17.06 -14.33
N ASN A 223 24.37 17.69 -13.45
CA ASN A 223 25.57 17.06 -12.93
C ASN A 223 25.22 15.93 -11.94
N LEU A 224 24.17 16.07 -11.13
CA LEU A 224 23.66 14.99 -10.28
C LEU A 224 23.16 13.81 -11.12
N ILE A 225 22.43 14.07 -12.20
CA ILE A 225 21.98 13.03 -13.15
C ILE A 225 23.20 12.33 -13.74
N HIS A 226 24.14 13.09 -14.33
CA HIS A 226 25.34 12.53 -14.96
C HIS A 226 26.18 11.66 -14.00
N THR A 227 26.47 12.17 -12.80
CA THR A 227 27.24 11.42 -11.79
C THR A 227 26.50 10.19 -11.26
N THR A 228 25.17 10.24 -11.16
CA THR A 228 24.35 9.09 -10.76
C THR A 228 24.26 8.05 -11.90
N THR A 229 24.23 8.47 -13.17
CA THR A 229 24.31 7.59 -14.34
C THR A 229 25.63 6.81 -14.33
N GLN A 230 26.77 7.49 -14.14
CA GLN A 230 28.08 6.83 -14.00
C GLN A 230 28.11 5.82 -12.85
N LEU A 231 27.41 6.10 -11.74
CA LEU A 231 27.29 5.18 -10.61
C LEU A 231 26.52 3.91 -10.99
N CYS A 232 25.44 4.05 -11.75
CA CYS A 232 24.63 2.93 -12.25
C CYS A 232 25.43 2.06 -13.23
N GLU A 233 26.16 2.68 -14.16
CA GLU A 233 27.04 1.99 -15.11
C GLU A 233 28.16 1.22 -14.40
N LYS A 234 28.78 1.84 -13.39
CA LYS A 234 29.85 1.22 -12.60
C LYS A 234 29.33 0.05 -11.73
N TYR A 235 28.10 0.14 -11.24
CA TYR A 235 27.50 -0.89 -10.38
C TYR A 235 26.11 -1.31 -10.89
N PRO A 236 26.01 -2.14 -11.95
CA PRO A 236 24.73 -2.49 -12.58
C PRO A 236 23.73 -3.21 -11.67
N LEU A 237 24.20 -3.82 -10.58
CA LEU A 237 23.33 -4.51 -9.60
C LEU A 237 22.92 -3.59 -8.42
N PHE A 238 23.24 -2.29 -8.47
CA PHE A 238 22.96 -1.35 -7.40
C PHE A 238 21.61 -0.64 -7.61
N VAL A 239 20.53 -1.38 -7.37
CA VAL A 239 19.15 -0.95 -7.66
C VAL A 239 18.78 0.40 -7.05
N GLN A 240 19.26 0.69 -5.84
CA GLN A 240 19.00 1.96 -5.14
C GLN A 240 19.58 3.20 -5.86
N ALA A 241 20.61 3.03 -6.70
CA ALA A 241 21.10 4.10 -7.56
C ALA A 241 20.17 4.36 -8.74
N PHE A 242 19.61 3.31 -9.35
CA PHE A 242 18.58 3.46 -10.39
C PHE A 242 17.31 4.13 -9.83
N ASP A 243 16.86 3.74 -8.64
CA ASP A 243 15.71 4.39 -7.98
C ASP A 243 15.96 5.90 -7.79
N PHE A 244 17.19 6.27 -7.41
CA PHE A 244 17.56 7.68 -7.23
C PHE A 244 17.74 8.42 -8.56
N LEU A 245 18.31 7.78 -9.57
CA LEU A 245 18.45 8.36 -10.92
C LEU A 245 17.09 8.64 -11.55
N SER A 246 16.16 7.67 -11.48
CA SER A 246 14.79 7.83 -11.96
C SER A 246 14.09 8.99 -11.27
N LEU A 247 14.29 9.16 -9.95
CA LEU A 247 13.77 10.31 -9.20
C LEU A 247 14.35 11.64 -9.70
N LEU A 248 15.66 11.73 -9.93
CA LEU A 248 16.30 12.94 -10.45
C LEU A 248 15.80 13.30 -11.85
N GLN A 249 15.71 12.31 -12.74
CA GLN A 249 15.19 12.48 -14.10
C GLN A 249 13.73 12.92 -14.10
N MET A 250 12.90 12.35 -13.22
CA MET A 250 11.50 12.74 -13.06
C MET A 250 11.38 14.19 -12.59
N ASN A 251 12.21 14.62 -11.63
CA ASN A 251 12.23 16.01 -11.16
C ASN A 251 12.73 16.99 -12.24
N ALA A 252 13.55 16.52 -13.17
CA ALA A 252 14.00 17.26 -14.34
C ALA A 252 13.05 17.16 -15.55
N GLN A 253 11.87 16.53 -15.39
CA GLN A 253 10.87 16.29 -16.45
C GLN A 253 11.37 15.42 -17.63
N HIS A 254 12.46 14.66 -17.45
CA HIS A 254 12.96 13.69 -18.42
C HIS A 254 12.24 12.33 -18.24
N TYR A 255 10.93 12.29 -18.51
CA TYR A 255 10.08 11.14 -18.16
C TYR A 255 10.44 9.85 -18.92
N GLU A 256 10.79 9.92 -20.20
CA GLU A 256 11.17 8.73 -20.98
C GLU A 256 12.46 8.08 -20.47
N GLU A 257 13.47 8.90 -20.14
CA GLU A 257 14.70 8.41 -19.51
C GLU A 257 14.44 7.83 -18.13
N SER A 258 13.57 8.50 -17.35
CA SER A 258 13.15 8.02 -16.03
C SER A 258 12.44 6.67 -16.13
N LEU A 259 11.57 6.48 -17.14
CA LEU A 259 10.87 5.21 -17.39
C LEU A 259 11.88 4.09 -17.68
N ASN A 260 12.83 4.32 -18.58
CA ASN A 260 13.87 3.34 -18.90
C ASN A 260 14.71 2.96 -17.66
N THR A 261 15.08 3.96 -16.85
CA THR A 261 15.80 3.74 -15.60
C THR A 261 14.98 2.94 -14.57
N ALA A 262 13.69 3.27 -14.43
CA ALA A 262 12.78 2.56 -13.54
C ALA A 262 12.54 1.11 -14.00
N LEU A 263 12.46 0.87 -15.31
CA LEU A 263 12.38 -0.48 -15.89
C LEU A 263 13.64 -1.29 -15.57
N ASN A 264 14.83 -0.71 -15.71
CA ASN A 264 16.08 -1.36 -15.30
C ASN A 264 16.05 -1.76 -13.82
N ALA A 265 15.59 -0.88 -12.93
CA ALA A 265 15.42 -1.21 -11.51
C ALA A 265 14.40 -2.34 -11.28
N LEU A 266 13.26 -2.29 -11.98
CA LEU A 266 12.19 -3.27 -11.88
C LEU A 266 12.64 -4.65 -12.38
N THR A 267 13.38 -4.74 -13.48
CA THR A 267 13.88 -6.03 -14.00
C THR A 267 14.77 -6.75 -12.99
N LEU A 268 15.60 -6.01 -12.25
CA LEU A 268 16.45 -6.55 -11.20
C LEU A 268 15.67 -6.99 -9.95
N THR A 269 14.46 -6.45 -9.75
CA THR A 269 13.67 -6.65 -8.52
C THR A 269 12.17 -6.71 -8.78
N ALA A 270 11.74 -7.55 -9.72
CA ALA A 270 10.35 -7.50 -10.22
C ALA A 270 9.25 -7.89 -9.21
N ARG A 271 9.63 -8.24 -7.98
CA ARG A 271 8.72 -8.53 -6.86
C ARG A 271 8.51 -7.33 -5.92
N ASP A 272 9.14 -6.19 -6.20
CA ASP A 272 8.96 -4.96 -5.43
C ASP A 272 7.76 -4.16 -5.96
N PRO A 273 6.65 -4.05 -5.20
CA PRO A 273 5.44 -3.38 -5.65
C PRO A 273 5.65 -1.88 -5.90
N HIS A 274 6.56 -1.23 -5.15
CA HIS A 274 6.79 0.21 -5.28
C HIS A 274 7.43 0.54 -6.63
N ARG A 275 8.33 -0.31 -7.12
CA ARG A 275 8.93 -0.14 -8.45
C ARG A 275 7.93 -0.42 -9.56
N SER A 276 7.06 -1.42 -9.40
CA SER A 276 5.98 -1.67 -10.37
C SER A 276 5.04 -0.47 -10.47
N LEU A 277 4.67 0.14 -9.35
CA LEU A 277 3.83 1.34 -9.31
C LEU A 277 4.53 2.57 -9.92
N LEU A 278 5.83 2.74 -9.69
CA LEU A 278 6.61 3.80 -10.34
C LEU A 278 6.64 3.63 -11.86
N VAL A 279 6.87 2.41 -12.35
CA VAL A 279 6.83 2.11 -13.80
C VAL A 279 5.43 2.36 -14.36
N LEU A 280 4.36 1.87 -13.70
CA LEU A 280 2.99 2.15 -14.11
C LEU A 280 2.72 3.65 -14.26
N LYS A 281 3.16 4.44 -13.28
CA LYS A 281 3.01 5.89 -13.28
C LYS A 281 3.77 6.55 -14.43
N LEU A 282 5.03 6.20 -14.64
CA LEU A 282 5.86 6.76 -15.70
C LEU A 282 5.37 6.32 -17.08
N SER A 283 4.96 5.06 -17.25
CA SER A 283 4.35 4.55 -18.47
C SER A 283 3.05 5.28 -18.81
N LEU A 284 2.23 5.62 -17.81
CA LEU A 284 1.05 6.45 -18.01
C LEU A 284 1.44 7.85 -18.53
N ILE A 285 2.40 8.52 -17.89
CA ILE A 285 2.87 9.86 -18.30
C ILE A 285 3.46 9.84 -19.72
N CYS A 286 4.25 8.82 -20.05
CA CYS A 286 4.85 8.63 -21.37
C CYS A 286 3.87 8.04 -22.41
N ASN A 287 2.64 7.72 -22.03
CA ASN A 287 1.66 7.01 -22.85
C ASN A 287 2.19 5.68 -23.46
N ASP A 288 3.01 4.95 -22.71
CA ASP A 288 3.51 3.63 -23.09
C ASP A 288 2.59 2.52 -22.54
N LYS A 289 1.59 2.16 -23.34
CA LYS A 289 0.62 1.10 -23.02
C LYS A 289 1.27 -0.27 -22.81
N CYS A 290 2.35 -0.57 -23.53
CA CYS A 290 2.98 -1.89 -23.48
C CYS A 290 3.64 -2.12 -22.12
N GLU A 291 4.47 -1.17 -21.70
CA GLU A 291 5.15 -1.24 -20.40
C GLU A 291 4.17 -1.06 -19.23
N PHE A 292 3.13 -0.23 -19.39
CA PHE A 292 2.05 -0.12 -18.42
C PHE A 292 1.41 -1.48 -18.13
N LEU A 293 0.99 -2.21 -19.18
CA LEU A 293 0.35 -3.51 -19.00
C LEU A 293 1.30 -4.55 -18.40
N LYS A 294 2.56 -4.60 -18.85
CA LYS A 294 3.58 -5.50 -18.29
C LYS A 294 3.79 -5.24 -16.79
N ALA A 295 3.94 -3.98 -16.39
CA ALA A 295 4.10 -3.61 -14.99
C ALA A 295 2.87 -3.97 -14.13
N SER A 296 1.65 -3.79 -14.67
CA SER A 296 0.41 -4.18 -14.00
C SER A 296 0.34 -5.71 -13.76
N HIS A 297 0.76 -6.50 -14.74
CA HIS A 297 0.76 -7.96 -14.64
C HIS A 297 1.81 -8.44 -13.64
N LEU A 298 3.00 -7.84 -13.64
CA LEU A 298 4.04 -8.12 -12.66
C LEU A 298 3.57 -7.82 -11.23
N LEU A 299 2.93 -6.67 -11.02
CA LEU A 299 2.36 -6.30 -9.73
C LEU A 299 1.30 -7.32 -9.27
N ALA A 300 0.39 -7.73 -10.15
CA ALA A 300 -0.64 -8.72 -9.82
C ALA A 300 -0.03 -10.09 -9.43
N ASN A 301 0.96 -10.56 -10.21
CA ASN A 301 1.62 -11.84 -9.96
C ASN A 301 2.45 -11.83 -8.66
N HIS A 302 2.99 -10.67 -8.29
CA HIS A 302 3.87 -10.51 -7.13
C HIS A 302 3.26 -9.70 -5.98
N LEU A 303 1.93 -9.56 -5.96
CA LEU A 303 1.22 -8.80 -4.92
C LEU A 303 1.55 -9.32 -3.52
N PRO A 304 2.10 -8.49 -2.61
CA PRO A 304 2.50 -8.92 -1.27
C PRO A 304 1.29 -9.01 -0.34
N ILE A 305 0.54 -10.11 -0.43
CA ILE A 305 -0.74 -10.30 0.29
C ILE A 305 -0.61 -10.31 1.81
N ALA A 306 0.59 -10.54 2.35
CA ALA A 306 0.87 -10.49 3.78
C ALA A 306 0.99 -9.06 4.33
N SER A 307 1.38 -8.11 3.46
CA SER A 307 1.53 -6.70 3.85
C SER A 307 0.16 -6.07 4.07
N PRO A 308 -0.06 -5.25 5.12
CA PRO A 308 -1.30 -4.53 5.34
C PRO A 308 -1.61 -3.54 4.21
N SER A 309 -0.58 -3.13 3.46
CA SER A 309 -0.63 -2.20 2.34
C SER A 309 -0.97 -2.86 1.00
N TRP A 310 -1.33 -4.16 0.98
CA TRP A 310 -1.74 -4.82 -0.27
C TRP A 310 -2.91 -4.08 -0.97
N CYS A 311 -3.86 -3.53 -0.19
CA CYS A 311 -4.95 -2.72 -0.73
C CYS A 311 -4.47 -1.40 -1.35
N SER A 312 -3.38 -0.79 -0.85
CA SER A 312 -2.95 0.52 -1.33
C SER A 312 -2.25 0.38 -2.68
N TYR A 313 -1.49 -0.69 -2.86
CA TYR A 313 -0.93 -1.03 -4.17
C TYR A 313 -2.00 -1.28 -5.23
N LEU A 314 -3.08 -1.99 -4.87
CA LEU A 314 -4.19 -2.23 -5.77
C LEU A 314 -4.95 -0.96 -6.10
N SER A 315 -5.28 -0.16 -5.08
CA SER A 315 -6.01 1.09 -5.28
C SER A 315 -5.23 2.07 -6.16
N GLU A 316 -3.93 2.22 -5.91
CA GLU A 316 -3.06 3.08 -6.73
C GLU A 316 -2.98 2.58 -8.18
N CYS A 317 -2.84 1.27 -8.41
CA CYS A 317 -2.85 0.71 -9.76
C CYS A 317 -4.21 0.87 -10.46
N LEU A 318 -5.33 0.63 -9.76
CA LEU A 318 -6.67 0.83 -10.31
C LEU A 318 -6.90 2.28 -10.72
N SER A 319 -6.45 3.23 -9.91
CA SER A 319 -6.51 4.64 -10.29
C SER A 319 -5.63 4.96 -11.50
N TYR A 320 -4.43 4.39 -11.63
CA TYR A 320 -3.63 4.57 -12.85
C TYR A 320 -4.34 4.01 -14.09
N PHE A 321 -5.05 2.87 -13.98
CA PHE A 321 -5.91 2.39 -15.06
C PHE A 321 -7.02 3.39 -15.40
N ASP A 322 -7.71 3.93 -14.38
CA ASP A 322 -8.79 4.89 -14.58
C ASP A 322 -8.30 6.16 -15.28
N SER A 323 -7.20 6.76 -14.82
CA SER A 323 -6.58 7.91 -15.47
C SER A 323 -6.14 7.61 -16.92
N TYR A 324 -5.59 6.42 -17.19
CA TYR A 324 -5.23 6.02 -18.56
C TYR A 324 -6.48 5.94 -19.45
N ILE A 325 -7.53 5.27 -18.99
CA ILE A 325 -8.79 5.12 -19.74
C ILE A 325 -9.38 6.50 -20.09
N GLN A 326 -9.33 7.45 -19.16
CA GLN A 326 -9.83 8.81 -19.36
C GLN A 326 -9.00 9.62 -20.36
N GLN A 327 -7.67 9.52 -20.30
CA GLN A 327 -6.76 10.24 -21.21
C GLN A 327 -6.76 9.65 -22.63
N THR A 328 -7.20 8.41 -22.79
CA THR A 328 -7.24 7.73 -24.09
C THR A 328 -8.37 8.28 -24.95
N THR A 329 -8.10 8.66 -26.20
CA THR A 329 -9.11 9.16 -27.14
C THR A 329 -9.78 8.04 -27.96
N SER A 330 -9.04 6.95 -28.23
CA SER A 330 -9.49 5.81 -29.02
C SER A 330 -10.46 4.91 -28.24
N GLU A 331 -11.68 4.77 -28.73
CA GLU A 331 -12.71 3.90 -28.12
C GLU A 331 -12.32 2.41 -28.09
N VAL A 332 -11.54 1.96 -29.07
CA VAL A 332 -11.00 0.59 -29.11
C VAL A 332 -10.01 0.39 -27.97
N ASP A 333 -9.09 1.35 -27.80
CA ASP A 333 -8.08 1.29 -26.74
C ASP A 333 -8.70 1.43 -25.35
N LYS A 334 -9.72 2.28 -25.18
CA LYS A 334 -10.50 2.37 -23.94
C LYS A 334 -11.12 1.02 -23.57
N LYS A 335 -11.82 0.38 -24.51
CA LYS A 335 -12.42 -0.95 -24.29
C LYS A 335 -11.37 -1.99 -23.93
N GLN A 336 -10.20 -1.95 -24.57
CA GLN A 336 -9.10 -2.84 -24.24
C GLN A 336 -8.54 -2.56 -22.84
N LEU A 337 -8.31 -1.30 -22.46
CA LEU A 337 -7.82 -0.94 -21.13
C LEU A 337 -8.82 -1.35 -20.02
N ILE A 338 -10.12 -1.20 -20.26
CA ILE A 338 -11.17 -1.68 -19.33
C ILE A 338 -11.11 -3.21 -19.20
N LEU A 339 -10.91 -3.93 -20.31
CA LEU A 339 -10.72 -5.38 -20.27
C LEU A 339 -9.46 -5.76 -19.50
N GLU A 340 -8.35 -5.05 -19.69
CA GLU A 340 -7.11 -5.31 -18.97
C GLU A 340 -7.18 -4.96 -17.49
N GLN A 341 -7.89 -3.90 -17.11
CA GLN A 341 -8.20 -3.59 -15.70
C GLN A 341 -8.94 -4.77 -15.04
N LYS A 342 -9.92 -5.37 -15.75
CA LYS A 342 -10.63 -6.56 -15.28
C LYS A 342 -9.71 -7.79 -15.20
N ASN A 343 -8.82 -7.98 -16.17
CA ASN A 343 -7.85 -9.08 -16.16
C ASN A 343 -6.84 -8.92 -15.01
N PHE A 344 -6.41 -7.69 -14.72
CA PHE A 344 -5.57 -7.36 -13.57
C PHE A 344 -6.24 -7.81 -12.26
N VAL A 345 -7.51 -7.43 -12.04
CA VAL A 345 -8.28 -7.85 -10.85
C VAL A 345 -8.35 -9.37 -10.74
N ARG A 346 -8.70 -10.07 -11.83
CA ARG A 346 -8.74 -11.55 -11.86
C ARG A 346 -7.39 -12.18 -11.54
N ARG A 347 -6.28 -11.59 -12.00
CA ARG A 347 -4.94 -12.10 -11.68
C ARG A 347 -4.62 -11.96 -10.18
N CYS A 348 -5.00 -10.84 -9.58
CA CYS A 348 -4.84 -10.63 -8.14
C CYS A 348 -5.61 -11.65 -7.30
N GLU A 349 -6.82 -12.06 -7.74
CA GLU A 349 -7.65 -13.05 -7.02
C GLU A 349 -6.94 -14.39 -6.77
N TYR A 350 -6.05 -14.83 -7.66
CA TYR A 350 -5.36 -16.12 -7.52
C TYR A 350 -4.44 -16.20 -6.30
N ARG A 351 -3.97 -15.06 -5.79
CA ARG A 351 -3.10 -15.01 -4.61
C ARG A 351 -3.86 -14.70 -3.33
N LEU A 352 -4.99 -14.01 -3.43
CA LEU A 352 -5.70 -13.49 -2.27
C LEU A 352 -6.50 -14.59 -1.55
N THR A 353 -6.60 -14.47 -0.23
CA THR A 353 -7.55 -15.26 0.57
C THR A 353 -8.99 -14.87 0.27
N ASP A 354 -9.97 -15.72 0.58
CA ASP A 354 -11.39 -15.40 0.28
C ASP A 354 -11.88 -14.11 0.95
N LYS A 355 -11.40 -13.83 2.17
CA LYS A 355 -11.66 -12.55 2.85
C LYS A 355 -11.08 -11.35 2.09
N GLN A 356 -9.89 -11.50 1.52
CA GLN A 356 -9.24 -10.46 0.72
C GLN A 356 -9.90 -10.32 -0.66
N LYS A 357 -10.35 -11.40 -1.29
CA LYS A 357 -11.09 -11.36 -2.56
C LYS A 357 -12.36 -10.51 -2.44
N ALA A 358 -13.10 -10.64 -1.35
CA ALA A 358 -14.27 -9.79 -1.08
C ALA A 358 -13.89 -8.29 -1.05
N GLN A 359 -12.76 -7.94 -0.43
CA GLN A 359 -12.28 -6.56 -0.36
C GLN A 359 -11.72 -6.04 -1.69
N LEU A 360 -11.05 -6.89 -2.48
CA LEU A 360 -10.64 -6.58 -3.84
C LEU A 360 -11.86 -6.25 -4.72
N ASN A 361 -12.92 -7.06 -4.62
CA ASN A 361 -14.16 -6.80 -5.34
C ASN A 361 -14.75 -5.44 -4.96
N ILE A 362 -14.73 -5.07 -3.67
CA ILE A 362 -15.17 -3.73 -3.22
C ILE A 362 -14.32 -2.62 -3.87
N LEU A 363 -12.99 -2.71 -3.80
CA LEU A 363 -12.09 -1.71 -4.37
C LEU A 363 -12.27 -1.58 -5.89
N TYR A 364 -12.45 -2.69 -6.61
CA TYR A 364 -12.71 -2.67 -8.03
C TYR A 364 -14.04 -1.97 -8.36
N ASN A 365 -15.09 -2.26 -7.58
CA ASN A 365 -16.38 -1.59 -7.71
C ASN A 365 -16.26 -0.08 -7.39
N TYR A 366 -15.46 0.32 -6.41
CA TYR A 366 -15.17 1.74 -6.17
C TYR A 366 -14.49 2.40 -7.35
N SER A 367 -13.47 1.79 -7.93
CA SER A 367 -12.80 2.29 -9.14
C SER A 367 -13.78 2.49 -10.31
N ILE A 368 -14.63 1.50 -10.60
CA ILE A 368 -15.71 1.64 -11.60
C ILE A 368 -16.64 2.81 -11.25
N SER A 369 -16.99 2.97 -9.97
CA SER A 369 -17.89 4.02 -9.52
C SER A 369 -17.30 5.41 -9.67
N LYS A 370 -16.00 5.59 -9.41
CA LYS A 370 -15.29 6.86 -9.61
C LYS A 370 -15.35 7.29 -11.08
N ARG A 371 -15.08 6.36 -11.99
CA ARG A 371 -15.22 6.59 -13.43
C ARG A 371 -16.66 6.92 -13.84
N LEU A 372 -17.66 6.20 -13.32
CA LEU A 372 -19.08 6.52 -13.57
C LEU A 372 -19.48 7.90 -13.06
N ILE A 373 -18.92 8.36 -11.93
CA ILE A 373 -19.17 9.71 -11.39
C ILE A 373 -18.64 10.76 -12.37
N GLU A 374 -17.44 10.57 -12.91
CA GLU A 374 -16.86 11.46 -13.91
C GLU A 374 -17.61 11.46 -15.24
N GLU A 375 -18.16 10.32 -15.64
CA GLU A 375 -19.04 10.19 -16.81
C GLU A 375 -20.46 10.78 -16.57
N GLY A 376 -20.77 11.23 -15.34
CA GLY A 376 -22.07 11.82 -14.97
C GLY A 376 -23.14 10.80 -14.53
N HIS A 377 -22.84 9.50 -14.55
CA HIS A 377 -23.74 8.41 -14.15
C HIS A 377 -23.77 8.17 -12.63
N ILE A 378 -24.02 9.22 -11.85
CA ILE A 378 -23.84 9.22 -10.39
C ILE A 378 -24.81 8.26 -9.67
N SER A 379 -26.07 8.15 -10.09
CA SER A 379 -27.05 7.23 -9.48
C SER A 379 -26.62 5.77 -9.59
N LYS A 380 -26.04 5.39 -10.74
CA LYS A 380 -25.51 4.05 -10.99
C LYS A 380 -24.26 3.79 -10.15
N ALA A 381 -23.37 4.78 -10.05
CA ALA A 381 -22.20 4.73 -9.18
C ALA A 381 -22.60 4.50 -7.71
N LYS A 382 -23.55 5.29 -7.20
CA LYS A 382 -24.11 5.16 -5.84
C LYS A 382 -24.62 3.75 -5.57
N ARG A 383 -25.43 3.19 -6.48
CA ARG A 383 -25.94 1.81 -6.39
C ARG A 383 -24.83 0.77 -6.29
N LEU A 384 -23.80 0.94 -7.10
CA LEU A 384 -22.68 0.02 -7.16
C LEU A 384 -21.81 0.09 -5.89
N ILE A 385 -21.54 1.29 -5.36
CA ILE A 385 -20.82 1.51 -4.09
C ILE A 385 -21.54 0.85 -2.91
N LEU A 386 -22.83 1.15 -2.75
CA LEU A 386 -23.59 0.67 -1.60
C LEU A 386 -23.82 -0.84 -1.70
N LYS A 387 -24.12 -1.37 -2.90
CA LYS A 387 -24.28 -2.83 -3.11
C LYS A 387 -23.00 -3.61 -2.83
N ALA A 388 -21.84 -3.08 -3.24
CA ALA A 388 -20.56 -3.72 -2.97
C ALA A 388 -20.25 -3.80 -1.47
N THR A 389 -20.74 -2.84 -0.68
CA THR A 389 -20.44 -2.71 0.76
C THR A 389 -21.49 -3.28 1.68
N THR A 390 -22.69 -3.60 1.17
CA THR A 390 -23.86 -3.98 1.98
C THR A 390 -23.58 -5.12 2.95
N SER A 391 -22.83 -6.14 2.53
CA SER A 391 -22.52 -7.31 3.38
C SER A 391 -21.67 -6.98 4.61
N PHE A 392 -21.10 -5.77 4.68
CA PHE A 392 -20.20 -5.34 5.75
C PHE A 392 -20.79 -4.25 6.65
N TYR A 393 -22.04 -3.79 6.43
CA TYR A 393 -22.62 -2.70 7.23
C TYR A 393 -22.59 -2.94 8.74
N ASP A 394 -22.80 -4.18 9.18
CA ASP A 394 -22.76 -4.56 10.59
C ASP A 394 -21.36 -4.98 11.08
N ASN A 395 -20.42 -5.18 10.15
CA ASN A 395 -19.09 -5.75 10.43
C ASN A 395 -17.95 -4.93 9.79
N LEU A 396 -18.09 -3.60 9.74
CA LEU A 396 -17.14 -2.68 9.10
C LEU A 396 -15.69 -2.83 9.63
N HIS A 397 -15.50 -3.27 10.88
CA HIS A 397 -14.17 -3.53 11.44
C HIS A 397 -13.35 -4.57 10.66
N GLN A 398 -14.02 -5.48 9.93
CA GLN A 398 -13.38 -6.51 9.11
C GLN A 398 -12.73 -5.95 7.83
N LEU A 399 -13.17 -4.77 7.37
CA LEU A 399 -12.61 -4.14 6.19
C LEU A 399 -11.23 -3.54 6.47
N ASN A 400 -10.37 -3.58 5.44
CA ASN A 400 -9.09 -2.90 5.45
C ASN A 400 -9.32 -1.38 5.54
N THR A 401 -8.42 -0.70 6.26
CA THR A 401 -8.47 0.75 6.47
C THR A 401 -8.56 1.54 5.16
N ILE A 402 -7.93 1.07 4.08
CA ILE A 402 -7.95 1.72 2.76
C ILE A 402 -9.35 1.66 2.15
N VAL A 403 -10.02 0.51 2.24
CA VAL A 403 -11.41 0.35 1.78
C VAL A 403 -12.33 1.30 2.52
N LEU A 404 -12.13 1.45 3.83
CA LEU A 404 -12.92 2.36 4.66
C LEU A 404 -12.67 3.83 4.30
N ILE A 405 -11.41 4.25 4.08
CA ILE A 405 -11.08 5.62 3.72
C ILE A 405 -11.65 5.99 2.34
N GLU A 406 -11.54 5.11 1.36
CA GLU A 406 -12.15 5.33 0.05
C GLU A 406 -13.68 5.37 0.13
N LEU A 407 -14.28 4.53 0.98
CA LEU A 407 -15.70 4.56 1.23
C LEU A 407 -16.12 5.91 1.84
N VAL A 408 -15.42 6.42 2.84
CA VAL A 408 -15.72 7.75 3.42
C VAL A 408 -15.70 8.81 2.34
N TYR A 409 -14.67 8.83 1.49
CA TYR A 409 -14.59 9.81 0.41
C TYR A 409 -15.81 9.76 -0.53
N LEU A 410 -16.20 8.55 -0.94
CA LEU A 410 -17.35 8.36 -1.82
C LEU A 410 -18.69 8.71 -1.13
N LEU A 411 -18.86 8.35 0.14
CA LEU A 411 -20.07 8.68 0.91
C LEU A 411 -20.18 10.18 1.20
N SER A 412 -19.05 10.84 1.45
CA SER A 412 -18.95 12.29 1.60
C SER A 412 -19.46 13.01 0.35
N PHE A 413 -19.05 12.57 -0.84
CA PHE A 413 -19.56 13.10 -2.10
C PHE A 413 -21.06 12.83 -2.31
N LEU A 414 -21.55 11.65 -1.93
CA LEU A 414 -22.94 11.25 -2.12
C LEU A 414 -23.91 11.82 -1.05
N GLY A 415 -23.39 12.32 0.08
CA GLY A 415 -24.21 12.77 1.21
C GLY A 415 -24.86 11.64 2.01
N GLU A 416 -24.23 10.47 2.08
CA GLU A 416 -24.73 9.28 2.81
C GLU A 416 -24.24 9.28 4.27
N ILE A 417 -24.88 10.09 5.12
CA ILE A 417 -24.40 10.37 6.48
C ILE A 417 -24.52 9.15 7.39
N TRP A 418 -25.64 8.43 7.35
CA TRP A 418 -25.89 7.26 8.20
C TRP A 418 -24.76 6.21 8.15
N LEU A 419 -24.20 5.95 6.97
CA LEU A 419 -23.11 5.00 6.79
C LEU A 419 -21.76 5.64 7.09
N MET A 420 -21.57 6.89 6.68
CA MET A 420 -20.34 7.64 6.92
C MET A 420 -20.02 7.76 8.41
N VAL A 421 -21.02 8.00 9.27
CA VAL A 421 -20.85 8.04 10.73
C VAL A 421 -20.33 6.70 11.26
N LYS A 422 -20.92 5.58 10.82
CA LYS A 422 -20.47 4.22 11.21
C LYS A 422 -19.04 3.95 10.77
N VAL A 423 -18.70 4.29 9.52
CA VAL A 423 -17.34 4.11 8.98
C VAL A 423 -16.33 4.96 9.75
N ASN A 424 -16.65 6.22 10.05
CA ASN A 424 -15.79 7.11 10.83
C ASN A 424 -15.57 6.60 12.27
N ALA A 425 -16.59 6.03 12.91
CA ALA A 425 -16.45 5.39 14.21
C ALA A 425 -15.44 4.23 14.16
N VAL A 426 -15.50 3.39 13.11
CA VAL A 426 -14.53 2.30 12.91
C VAL A 426 -13.13 2.84 12.61
N LEU A 427 -12.99 3.85 11.75
CA LEU A 427 -11.69 4.43 11.40
C LEU A 427 -10.95 5.00 12.62
N LYS A 428 -11.67 5.60 13.58
CA LYS A 428 -11.09 6.07 14.85
C LYS A 428 -10.44 4.95 15.68
N THR A 429 -10.83 3.69 15.48
CA THR A 429 -10.23 2.54 16.17
C THR A 429 -8.97 1.98 15.48
N LYS A 430 -8.68 2.39 14.24
CA LYS A 430 -7.53 1.88 13.48
C LYS A 430 -6.28 2.70 13.80
N THR A 431 -5.23 2.05 14.30
CA THR A 431 -3.99 2.74 14.74
C THR A 431 -2.90 2.83 13.67
N ASN A 432 -2.93 1.94 12.67
CA ASN A 432 -1.91 1.87 11.62
C ASN A 432 -2.47 2.40 10.30
N LEU A 433 -2.04 3.62 9.93
CA LEU A 433 -2.30 4.25 8.64
C LEU A 433 -1.00 4.23 7.83
N ASP A 434 -1.03 3.66 6.63
CA ASP A 434 0.10 3.76 5.70
C ASP A 434 0.14 5.14 5.02
N ASN A 435 1.18 5.40 4.22
CA ASN A 435 1.34 6.69 3.55
C ASN A 435 0.17 7.00 2.62
N TYR A 436 -0.33 5.99 1.90
CA TYR A 436 -1.50 6.12 1.02
C TYR A 436 -2.72 6.60 1.83
N CYS A 437 -3.03 5.95 2.96
CA CYS A 437 -4.12 6.36 3.85
C CYS A 437 -3.98 7.82 4.31
N ARG A 438 -2.77 8.24 4.70
CA ARG A 438 -2.51 9.61 5.15
C ARG A 438 -2.72 10.60 4.03
N ASP A 439 -2.26 10.29 2.82
CA ASP A 439 -2.45 11.14 1.65
C ASP A 439 -3.96 11.30 1.34
N CYS A 440 -4.72 10.21 1.36
CA CYS A 440 -6.17 10.25 1.17
C CYS A 440 -6.88 11.10 2.23
N LEU A 441 -6.51 10.92 3.51
CA LEU A 441 -7.08 11.70 4.60
C LEU A 441 -6.68 13.17 4.53
N ASN A 442 -5.47 13.50 4.08
CA ASN A 442 -5.04 14.88 3.87
C ASN A 442 -5.83 15.54 2.75
N VAL A 443 -6.13 14.81 1.67
CA VAL A 443 -7.00 15.30 0.60
C VAL A 443 -8.39 15.65 1.12
N LEU A 444 -8.99 14.76 1.93
CA LEU A 444 -10.28 15.01 2.58
C LEU A 444 -10.24 16.21 3.53
N LYS A 445 -9.20 16.30 4.38
CA LYS A 445 -9.05 17.38 5.36
C LYS A 445 -8.88 18.76 4.72
N ASN A 446 -8.27 18.80 3.54
CA ASN A 446 -8.00 20.05 2.83
C ASN A 446 -9.17 20.50 1.95
N ASP A 447 -10.24 19.70 1.85
CA ASP A 447 -11.45 20.03 1.10
C ASP A 447 -12.47 20.74 2.01
N ALA A 448 -12.23 22.03 2.26
CA ALA A 448 -13.03 22.82 3.19
C ALA A 448 -14.51 22.94 2.76
N GLU A 449 -14.76 23.02 1.45
CA GLU A 449 -16.10 23.08 0.87
C GLU A 449 -16.88 21.79 1.17
N LEU A 450 -16.28 20.63 0.89
CA LEU A 450 -16.89 19.34 1.17
C LEU A 450 -17.17 19.15 2.67
N ILE A 451 -16.22 19.53 3.54
CA ILE A 451 -16.39 19.42 5.00
C ILE A 451 -17.54 20.30 5.49
N GLN A 452 -17.59 21.55 5.04
CA GLN A 452 -18.65 22.48 5.43
C GLN A 452 -20.03 21.98 4.93
N SER A 453 -20.10 21.57 3.67
CA SER A 453 -21.31 21.04 3.05
C SER A 453 -21.85 19.81 3.79
N ILE A 454 -20.97 18.89 4.20
CA ILE A 454 -21.37 17.71 5.00
C ILE A 454 -21.82 18.09 6.40
N ALA A 455 -21.19 19.09 7.03
CA ALA A 455 -21.60 19.55 8.35
C ALA A 455 -23.00 20.18 8.30
N GLU A 456 -23.28 21.01 7.30
CA GLU A 456 -24.61 21.59 7.05
C GLU A 456 -25.67 20.50 6.83
N LEU A 457 -25.35 19.48 6.02
CA LEU A 457 -26.21 18.33 5.80
C LEU A 457 -26.48 17.55 7.09
N SER A 458 -25.46 17.30 7.92
CA SER A 458 -25.62 16.57 9.19
C SER A 458 -26.58 17.27 10.16
N VAL A 459 -26.47 18.59 10.28
CA VAL A 459 -27.37 19.39 11.13
C VAL A 459 -28.82 19.32 10.62
N THR A 460 -29.01 19.29 9.31
CA THR A 460 -30.34 19.16 8.70
C THR A 460 -30.95 17.79 8.97
N ILE A 461 -30.16 16.71 8.86
CA ILE A 461 -30.61 15.33 9.15
C ILE A 461 -30.91 15.15 10.65
N GLU A 462 -30.11 15.75 11.54
CA GLU A 462 -30.37 15.73 12.99
C GLU A 462 -31.70 16.41 13.32
N LYS A 463 -31.99 17.58 12.73
CA LYS A 463 -33.27 18.30 12.91
C LYS A 463 -34.47 17.50 12.42
N LEU A 464 -34.32 16.74 11.33
CA LEU A 464 -35.36 15.83 10.83
C LEU A 464 -35.71 14.71 11.80
N SER A 465 -34.75 14.30 12.63
CA SER A 465 -34.91 13.26 13.65
C SER A 465 -35.44 13.82 15.00
N GLY A 466 -35.57 15.14 15.12
CA GLY A 466 -36.02 15.87 16.32
C GLY A 466 -37.54 16.03 16.43
N PRO A 467 -38.03 16.71 17.50
CA PRO A 467 -39.46 16.97 17.72
C PRO A 467 -40.09 17.80 16.58
N GLU A 468 -41.39 17.60 16.29
CA GLU A 468 -42.09 18.19 15.12
C GLU A 468 -41.94 19.72 14.96
N ILE A 469 -41.66 20.43 16.05
CA ILE A 469 -41.50 21.90 16.08
C ILE A 469 -40.17 22.35 15.45
N GLU A 470 -39.15 21.49 15.43
CA GLU A 470 -37.81 21.78 14.92
C GLU A 470 -37.54 21.21 13.51
N GLN A 471 -38.55 20.55 12.92
CA GLN A 471 -38.41 19.94 11.59
C GLN A 471 -38.32 21.02 10.50
N PRO A 472 -37.42 20.86 9.51
CA PRO A 472 -37.28 21.82 8.42
C PRO A 472 -38.56 21.94 7.58
N THR A 473 -38.82 23.14 7.06
CA THR A 473 -39.93 23.35 6.13
C THR A 473 -39.67 22.66 4.79
N LEU A 474 -40.73 22.36 4.04
CA LEU A 474 -40.60 21.76 2.70
C LEU A 474 -39.66 22.58 1.78
N THR A 475 -39.68 23.91 1.90
CA THR A 475 -38.79 24.84 1.18
C THR A 475 -37.33 24.74 1.61
N GLN A 476 -37.06 24.46 2.88
CA GLN A 476 -35.70 24.23 3.37
C GLN A 476 -35.18 22.88 2.87
N LEU A 477 -36.00 21.83 2.91
CA LEU A 477 -35.63 20.52 2.35
C LEU A 477 -35.43 20.55 0.84
N SER A 478 -36.25 21.31 0.09
CA SER A 478 -36.06 21.43 -1.36
C SER A 478 -34.73 22.11 -1.70
N ASN A 479 -34.31 23.11 -0.91
CA ASN A 479 -33.03 23.78 -1.10
C ASN A 479 -31.85 22.87 -0.74
N GLU A 480 -31.95 22.11 0.34
CA GLU A 480 -30.93 21.13 0.73
C GLU A 480 -30.86 19.95 -0.25
N LEU A 481 -31.98 19.50 -0.80
CA LEU A 481 -32.01 18.47 -1.84
C LEU A 481 -31.37 18.96 -3.16
N GLN A 482 -31.47 20.25 -3.48
CA GLN A 482 -30.73 20.81 -4.63
C GLN A 482 -29.22 20.81 -4.41
N ARG A 483 -28.76 21.02 -3.16
CA ARG A 483 -27.33 20.97 -2.78
C ARG A 483 -26.82 19.54 -2.69
N HIS A 484 -27.65 18.63 -2.18
CA HIS A 484 -27.34 17.23 -1.92
C HIS A 484 -28.33 16.28 -2.62
N PRO A 485 -28.35 16.28 -3.97
CA PRO A 485 -29.36 15.55 -4.73
C PRO A 485 -29.27 14.03 -4.58
N TYR A 486 -28.13 13.51 -4.13
CA TYR A 486 -27.87 12.07 -4.05
C TYR A 486 -28.04 11.48 -2.65
N SER A 487 -28.36 12.27 -1.62
CA SER A 487 -28.50 11.76 -0.26
C SER A 487 -29.79 10.94 -0.10
N SER A 488 -29.68 9.66 0.24
CA SER A 488 -30.85 8.79 0.48
C SER A 488 -31.72 9.30 1.63
N GLU A 489 -31.10 9.76 2.71
CA GLU A 489 -31.80 10.24 3.92
C GLU A 489 -32.66 11.48 3.63
N LEU A 490 -32.11 12.43 2.86
CA LEU A 490 -32.87 13.60 2.42
C LEU A 490 -33.99 13.22 1.45
N CYS A 491 -33.71 12.35 0.47
CA CYS A 491 -34.73 11.92 -0.50
C CYS A 491 -35.93 11.27 0.22
N ILE A 492 -35.68 10.36 1.16
CA ILE A 492 -36.72 9.70 1.96
C ILE A 492 -37.50 10.73 2.79
N SER A 493 -36.80 11.59 3.52
CA SER A 493 -37.44 12.58 4.41
C SER A 493 -38.26 13.62 3.64
N PHE A 494 -37.79 14.02 2.46
CA PHE A 494 -38.52 14.91 1.56
C PHE A 494 -39.83 14.28 1.06
N LEU A 495 -39.79 13.01 0.65
CA LEU A 495 -40.99 12.28 0.20
C LEU A 495 -42.00 12.07 1.35
N GLU A 496 -41.53 11.78 2.57
CA GLU A 496 -42.41 11.67 3.75
C GLU A 496 -43.16 12.98 4.01
N GLN A 497 -42.48 14.12 3.91
CA GLN A 497 -43.11 15.43 4.15
C GLN A 497 -44.10 15.81 3.05
N ILE A 498 -43.83 15.46 1.79
CA ILE A 498 -44.79 15.62 0.69
C ILE A 498 -46.06 14.82 0.96
N ILE A 499 -45.92 13.54 1.32
CA ILE A 499 -47.07 12.67 1.61
C ILE A 499 -47.88 13.21 2.81
N LYS A 500 -47.20 13.66 3.88
CA LYS A 500 -47.86 14.24 5.07
C LYS A 500 -48.66 15.50 4.75
N LEU A 501 -48.18 16.34 3.83
CA LEU A 501 -48.82 17.60 3.47
C LEU A 501 -49.91 17.47 2.39
N SER A 502 -50.08 16.29 1.77
CA SER A 502 -51.09 16.03 0.73
C SER A 502 -51.08 17.06 -0.42
N GLN A 503 -49.90 17.56 -0.80
CA GLN A 503 -49.73 18.57 -1.85
C GLN A 503 -49.52 17.93 -3.24
N ASP A 504 -49.85 18.68 -4.30
CA ASP A 504 -49.64 18.29 -5.69
C ASP A 504 -48.20 17.81 -5.93
N LEU A 505 -48.07 16.68 -6.62
CA LEU A 505 -46.79 15.98 -6.84
C LEU A 505 -45.83 16.85 -7.68
N PRO A 506 -44.63 17.20 -7.18
CA PRO A 506 -43.68 18.00 -7.95
C PRO A 506 -43.10 17.23 -9.15
N ASN A 507 -42.82 17.92 -10.26
CA ASN A 507 -42.29 17.34 -11.52
C ASN A 507 -40.98 16.53 -11.37
N ASN A 508 -40.22 16.72 -10.29
CA ASN A 508 -38.95 16.02 -10.02
C ASN A 508 -39.09 14.74 -9.18
N LEU A 509 -40.31 14.35 -8.79
CA LEU A 509 -40.57 13.22 -7.89
C LEU A 509 -39.99 11.90 -8.41
N ASN A 510 -40.14 11.63 -9.71
CA ASN A 510 -39.65 10.39 -10.33
C ASN A 510 -38.13 10.24 -10.19
N LYS A 511 -37.37 11.33 -10.34
CA LYS A 511 -35.90 11.31 -10.14
C LYS A 511 -35.53 10.99 -8.70
N THR A 512 -36.25 11.55 -7.72
CA THR A 512 -36.03 11.29 -6.29
C THR A 512 -36.40 9.85 -5.91
N ILE A 513 -37.48 9.32 -6.48
CA ILE A 513 -37.89 7.92 -6.30
C ILE A 513 -36.84 6.97 -6.90
N ASP A 514 -36.37 7.23 -8.12
CA ASP A 514 -35.36 6.40 -8.79
C ASP A 514 -34.03 6.35 -8.01
N LEU A 515 -33.69 7.42 -7.29
CA LEU A 515 -32.47 7.52 -6.48
C LEU A 515 -32.51 6.68 -5.20
N ILE A 516 -33.69 6.33 -4.71
CA ILE A 516 -33.89 5.49 -3.51
C ILE A 516 -34.41 4.09 -3.85
N ASN A 517 -34.94 3.89 -5.05
CA ASN A 517 -35.47 2.61 -5.47
C ASN A 517 -34.35 1.56 -5.59
N GLU A 518 -34.59 0.38 -5.02
CA GLU A 518 -33.62 -0.73 -4.92
C GLU A 518 -32.25 -0.34 -4.32
N MET A 519 -32.17 0.76 -3.58
CA MET A 519 -30.96 1.13 -2.85
C MET A 519 -30.74 0.18 -1.65
N PRO A 520 -29.55 -0.40 -1.47
CA PRO A 520 -29.25 -1.16 -0.26
C PRO A 520 -28.92 -0.18 0.87
N LEU A 521 -29.93 0.20 1.64
CA LEU A 521 -29.82 1.12 2.78
C LEU A 521 -29.78 0.36 4.11
N SER A 522 -29.69 1.10 5.22
CA SER A 522 -29.90 0.55 6.56
C SER A 522 -31.31 -0.06 6.71
N LEU A 523 -31.48 -0.96 7.68
CA LEU A 523 -32.80 -1.57 7.95
C LEU A 523 -33.89 -0.51 8.17
N GLU A 524 -33.60 0.52 8.95
CA GLU A 524 -34.53 1.61 9.24
C GLU A 524 -34.91 2.41 7.99
N LEU A 525 -33.93 2.80 7.16
CA LEU A 525 -34.18 3.54 5.93
C LEU A 525 -34.91 2.69 4.88
N ASN A 526 -34.65 1.38 4.82
CA ASN A 526 -35.40 0.47 3.96
C ASN A 526 -36.87 0.40 4.39
N LEU A 527 -37.17 0.29 5.69
CA LEU A 527 -38.54 0.29 6.19
C LEU A 527 -39.28 1.59 5.85
N ARG A 528 -38.62 2.74 6.05
CA ARG A 528 -39.16 4.06 5.70
C ARG A 528 -39.43 4.18 4.20
N ARG A 529 -38.45 3.83 3.36
CA ARG A 529 -38.62 3.79 1.90
C ARG A 529 -39.79 2.90 1.48
N ASP A 530 -39.86 1.68 2.00
CA ASP A 530 -40.88 0.72 1.57
C ASP A 530 -42.29 1.17 1.98
N ALA A 531 -42.44 1.89 3.10
CA ALA A 531 -43.70 2.52 3.49
C ALA A 531 -44.10 3.65 2.52
N ILE A 532 -43.16 4.53 2.16
CA ILE A 532 -43.36 5.61 1.19
C ILE A 532 -43.79 5.05 -0.17
N LEU A 533 -43.04 4.07 -0.69
CA LEU A 533 -43.35 3.47 -2.00
C LEU A 533 -44.73 2.82 -2.00
N LYS A 534 -45.13 2.12 -0.93
CA LYS A 534 -46.48 1.57 -0.80
C LYS A 534 -47.57 2.65 -0.81
N GLN A 535 -47.35 3.76 -0.13
CA GLN A 535 -48.31 4.87 -0.09
C GLN A 535 -48.42 5.59 -1.44
N LEU A 536 -47.30 5.81 -2.12
CA LEU A 536 -47.29 6.39 -3.47
C LEU A 536 -47.95 5.46 -4.49
N HIS A 537 -47.67 4.15 -4.44
CA HIS A 537 -48.36 3.17 -5.29
C HIS A 537 -49.87 3.07 -5.02
N ALA A 538 -50.31 3.32 -3.78
CA ALA A 538 -51.73 3.38 -3.43
C ALA A 538 -52.43 4.68 -3.86
N HIS A 539 -51.68 5.68 -4.35
CA HIS A 539 -52.21 6.98 -4.82
C HIS A 539 -52.03 7.20 -6.33
N ILE A 540 -51.40 6.27 -7.05
CA ILE A 540 -51.13 6.37 -8.47
C ILE A 540 -51.80 5.18 -9.19
N ASP A 541 -52.97 5.40 -9.79
CA ASP A 541 -53.44 4.59 -10.91
C ASP A 541 -52.42 4.79 -12.05
N ILE A 542 -51.65 3.74 -12.34
CA ILE A 542 -50.63 3.74 -13.39
C ILE A 542 -51.35 3.62 -14.73
N ASP A 543 -51.62 4.75 -15.38
CA ASP A 543 -51.77 4.80 -16.83
C ASP A 543 -50.44 5.18 -17.48
N ASN A 544 -50.18 4.47 -18.58
CA ASN A 544 -48.95 4.41 -19.34
C ASN A 544 -48.46 5.79 -19.82
N GLU A 545 -47.15 6.05 -19.69
CA GLU A 545 -46.23 6.40 -20.78
C GLU A 545 -44.87 6.83 -20.21
N LEU A 546 -43.88 5.97 -20.40
CA LEU A 546 -42.46 6.29 -20.20
C LEU A 546 -41.91 6.90 -21.51
N PRO A 547 -41.44 8.16 -21.49
CA PRO A 547 -40.32 8.55 -22.31
C PRO A 547 -39.08 8.69 -21.44
N SER A 548 -38.11 7.83 -21.72
CA SER A 548 -36.72 7.95 -21.26
C SER A 548 -36.10 9.23 -21.82
N HIS A 549 -36.18 10.33 -21.09
CA HIS A 549 -35.39 11.52 -21.35
C HIS A 549 -34.32 11.67 -20.26
N GLU A 550 -33.14 11.12 -20.55
CA GLU A 550 -31.88 11.57 -19.94
C GLU A 550 -31.67 13.04 -20.32
N SER A 551 -32.20 13.95 -19.50
CA SER A 551 -31.85 15.37 -19.57
C SER A 551 -30.53 15.59 -18.83
N ASN A 552 -29.45 15.70 -19.60
CA ASN A 552 -28.16 16.23 -19.17
C ASN A 552 -28.34 17.67 -18.67
N SER A 553 -28.64 17.84 -17.39
CA SER A 553 -28.47 19.13 -16.72
C SER A 553 -27.03 19.24 -16.25
N SER A 554 -26.22 19.95 -17.01
CA SER A 554 -24.87 20.39 -16.64
C SER A 554 -24.95 21.42 -15.51
N LEU A 555 -25.18 20.96 -14.29
CA LEU A 555 -24.69 21.66 -13.11
C LEU A 555 -23.21 21.30 -13.01
N ILE A 556 -22.35 22.30 -13.16
CA ILE A 556 -20.92 22.19 -12.90
C ILE A 556 -20.77 21.97 -11.38
N LEU A 557 -20.98 20.73 -10.93
CA LEU A 557 -20.45 20.29 -9.65
C LEU A 557 -18.95 20.07 -9.87
N ASN A 558 -18.13 20.60 -8.97
CA ASN A 558 -16.71 20.29 -8.91
C ASN A 558 -16.56 18.76 -8.90
N THR A 559 -16.03 18.20 -9.98
CA THR A 559 -15.73 16.77 -10.02
C THR A 559 -14.73 16.45 -8.92
N PRO A 560 -15.00 15.43 -8.09
CA PRO A 560 -14.11 15.11 -6.98
C PRO A 560 -12.71 14.77 -7.52
N LEU A 561 -11.68 15.52 -7.09
CA LEU A 561 -10.30 15.17 -7.40
C LEU A 561 -9.89 13.94 -6.58
N PHE A 562 -9.84 12.78 -7.22
CA PHE A 562 -9.37 11.57 -6.57
C PHE A 562 -7.87 11.67 -6.24
N VAL A 563 -7.44 11.00 -5.17
CA VAL A 563 -6.11 11.16 -4.55
C VAL A 563 -4.97 10.80 -5.51
N ALA A 564 -5.19 9.79 -6.36
CA ALA A 564 -4.25 9.41 -7.40
C ALA A 564 -4.11 10.49 -8.48
N ASP A 565 -5.21 11.16 -8.85
CA ASP A 565 -5.16 12.28 -9.79
C ASP A 565 -4.41 13.49 -9.23
N LYS A 566 -4.48 13.74 -7.91
CA LYS A 566 -3.60 14.73 -7.26
C LYS A 566 -2.12 14.33 -7.31
N LYS A 567 -1.79 13.04 -7.11
CA LYS A 567 -0.41 12.54 -7.22
C LYS A 567 0.13 12.54 -8.65
N LEU A 568 -0.73 12.47 -9.65
CA LEU A 568 -0.42 12.67 -11.07
C LEU A 568 -0.23 14.16 -11.37
N LYS A 569 -1.17 15.02 -10.93
CA LYS A 569 -1.11 16.49 -11.11
C LYS A 569 0.03 17.18 -10.37
N GLN A 570 0.56 16.60 -9.30
CA GLN A 570 1.75 17.14 -8.60
C GLN A 570 3.06 16.93 -9.39
N LEU A 571 3.02 16.19 -10.50
CA LEU A 571 4.20 15.87 -11.33
C LEU A 571 4.10 16.35 -12.78
N THR A 572 2.90 16.68 -13.26
CA THR A 572 2.66 17.44 -14.50
C THR A 572 2.68 18.93 -14.17
#